data_AF-A0A661IY27-F1
#
_entry.id   AF-A0A661IY27-F1
#
_cell.length_a   1.000
_cell.length_b   1.000
_cell.length_c   1.000
_cell.angle_alpha   90.00
_cell.angle_beta   90.00
_cell.angle_gamma   90.00
#
_symmetry.space_group_name_H-M   'P 1'
#
loop_
_entity.id
_entity.type
_entity.pdbx_description
1 polymer ?
#
loop_
_entity_poly.entity_id
_entity_poly.type
_entity_poly.pdbx_seq_one_letter_code
_entity_poly.pdbx_strand_id
1 'polypeptide(L)'
;MPIYESGRLIADSRGVLRSGMEYPVVDVTFAYLAAINKLKTWGGDVKDWSGVRTVDDFTDKAVEGYCYEFAGLFARQGANNNDAYFLGYNSTFTTADFRLLKVVAGSSTCVASEAVDLPANRSYHIWFQAVGSAISGSRDGGTTFSISATDTDLPSGGYGAGGTWNGPFRFFGLAYYLRAPKSSLQSAKAIMEAEIIGSGKEDDPYRPNLAQLLDTHPDYGNIDKYAVTWGAFEFHPDQASAVIIVVTGDNPYQSGAIDTQKQNALRSFDPPASYDDAITLYQNLKGDHPEWLAGKDNFSYQVLGHEIFELFAVADFYYGEMIEHQTHYDQLKRVTTEELYATIKMWQNRLKQYEGQFTGAVAENYDKHMNKLKEVLKV
;
A
#
# COMPACT_ATOMS: atom_id res chain seq x y z
N MET A 1 -14.26 -23.75 -57.38
CA MET A 1 -15.59 -23.52 -56.79
C MET A 1 -15.43 -23.50 -55.28
N PRO A 2 -15.58 -22.33 -54.62
CA PRO A 2 -15.66 -22.26 -53.17
C PRO A 2 -17.05 -22.69 -52.72
N ILE A 3 -17.09 -23.49 -51.65
CA ILE A 3 -18.31 -23.99 -51.02
C ILE A 3 -18.80 -22.89 -50.07
N TYR A 4 -20.02 -22.40 -50.30
CA TYR A 4 -20.76 -21.56 -49.37
C TYR A 4 -21.59 -22.47 -48.46
N GLU A 5 -21.22 -22.60 -47.20
CA GLU A 5 -22.08 -23.17 -46.15
C GLU A 5 -22.57 -22.05 -45.22
N SER A 6 -23.90 -21.92 -45.17
CA SER A 6 -24.69 -21.38 -44.06
C SER A 6 -24.23 -20.05 -43.42
N GLY A 7 -24.53 -18.92 -44.06
CA GLY A 7 -25.16 -17.72 -43.43
C GLY A 7 -24.77 -17.26 -42.01
N ARG A 8 -23.57 -17.52 -41.50
CA ARG A 8 -23.02 -16.95 -40.26
C ARG A 8 -21.65 -16.37 -40.56
N LEU A 9 -21.40 -15.16 -40.04
CA LEU A 9 -20.16 -14.40 -40.21
C LEU A 9 -18.93 -15.32 -40.14
N ILE A 10 -18.22 -15.43 -41.27
CA ILE A 10 -16.77 -15.61 -41.22
C ILE A 10 -16.28 -14.41 -40.41
N ALA A 11 -15.91 -14.64 -39.15
CA ALA A 11 -15.12 -13.68 -38.41
C ALA A 11 -13.95 -13.32 -39.32
N ASP A 12 -13.94 -12.07 -39.74
CA ASP A 12 -12.91 -11.47 -40.56
C ASP A 12 -11.53 -11.94 -40.06
N SER A 13 -10.86 -12.78 -40.86
CA SER A 13 -9.56 -13.36 -40.52
C SER A 13 -8.42 -12.35 -40.54
N ARG A 14 -8.74 -11.05 -40.63
CA ARG A 14 -7.86 -9.95 -40.26
C ARG A 14 -7.57 -10.06 -38.77
N GLY A 15 -6.48 -10.75 -38.43
CA GLY A 15 -6.02 -10.95 -37.05
C GLY A 15 -6.12 -9.66 -36.24
N VAL A 16 -6.55 -9.79 -34.98
CA VAL A 16 -6.67 -8.66 -34.05
C VAL A 16 -5.30 -7.99 -33.96
N LEU A 17 -5.20 -6.76 -34.48
CA LEU A 17 -3.99 -5.97 -34.37
C LEU A 17 -3.74 -5.69 -32.89
N ARG A 18 -2.47 -5.66 -32.49
CA ARG A 18 -2.06 -5.31 -31.11
C ARG A 18 -2.63 -3.95 -30.66
N SER A 19 -2.77 -3.01 -31.60
CA SER A 19 -3.38 -1.69 -31.41
C SER A 19 -4.89 -1.72 -31.17
N GLY A 20 -5.56 -2.85 -31.43
CA GLY A 20 -6.99 -3.05 -31.23
C GLY A 20 -7.34 -3.90 -30.01
N MET A 21 -6.36 -4.31 -29.21
CA MET A 21 -6.62 -4.97 -27.91
C MET A 21 -6.91 -3.89 -26.86
N GLU A 22 -8.06 -4.00 -26.20
CA GLU A 22 -8.43 -3.13 -25.07
C GLU A 22 -7.51 -3.38 -23.88
N TYR A 23 -7.25 -2.32 -23.10
CA TYR A 23 -6.45 -2.39 -21.88
C TYR A 23 -7.35 -2.86 -20.73
N PRO A 24 -7.34 -4.14 -20.32
CA PRO A 24 -8.08 -4.57 -19.15
C PRO A 24 -7.27 -4.04 -17.96
N VAL A 25 -7.72 -2.91 -17.43
CA VAL A 25 -7.02 -2.12 -16.40
C VAL A 25 -6.97 -2.79 -15.03
N VAL A 26 -7.66 -3.92 -14.85
CA VAL A 26 -7.69 -4.71 -13.62
C VAL A 26 -7.65 -6.21 -13.94
N ASP A 27 -7.03 -6.97 -13.03
CA ASP A 27 -6.98 -8.43 -13.04
C ASP A 27 -6.28 -9.03 -14.28
N VAL A 28 -5.14 -8.46 -14.64
CA VAL A 28 -4.35 -8.86 -15.81
C VAL A 28 -2.95 -9.33 -15.43
N THR A 29 -2.45 -10.31 -16.17
CA THR A 29 -1.06 -10.77 -16.02
C THR A 29 -0.08 -9.77 -16.60
N PHE A 30 1.11 -9.69 -16.04
CA PHE A 30 2.21 -8.92 -16.61
C PHE A 30 2.64 -9.47 -17.96
N ALA A 31 2.50 -10.79 -18.21
CA ALA A 31 2.65 -11.38 -19.53
C ALA A 31 1.73 -10.73 -20.58
N TYR A 32 0.45 -10.53 -20.23
CA TYR A 32 -0.51 -9.86 -21.10
C TYR A 32 -0.13 -8.38 -21.30
N LEU A 33 0.20 -7.66 -20.23
CA LEU A 33 0.65 -6.26 -20.31
C LEU A 33 1.89 -6.10 -21.21
N ALA A 34 2.86 -7.01 -21.10
CA ALA A 34 4.02 -7.06 -21.98
C ALA A 34 3.59 -7.30 -23.43
N ALA A 35 2.67 -8.23 -23.68
CA ALA A 35 2.13 -8.53 -25.01
C ALA A 35 1.40 -7.35 -25.66
N ILE A 36 1.07 -6.28 -24.94
CA ILE A 36 0.45 -5.05 -25.47
C ILE A 36 1.30 -3.78 -25.29
N ASN A 37 2.59 -3.90 -24.94
CA ASN A 37 3.52 -2.78 -24.72
C ASN A 37 3.10 -1.86 -23.56
N LYS A 38 2.42 -2.43 -22.56
CA LYS A 38 2.00 -1.73 -21.35
C LYS A 38 2.78 -2.15 -20.11
N LEU A 39 3.86 -2.87 -20.33
CA LEU A 39 4.87 -3.21 -19.35
C LEU A 39 6.23 -2.74 -19.90
N LYS A 40 7.03 -2.06 -19.08
CA LYS A 40 8.39 -1.63 -19.40
C LYS A 40 9.37 -2.14 -18.36
N THR A 41 10.60 -2.40 -18.79
CA THR A 41 11.70 -2.63 -17.86
C THR A 41 12.14 -1.31 -17.24
N TRP A 42 12.75 -1.41 -16.06
CA TRP A 42 13.40 -0.28 -15.43
C TRP A 42 14.66 -0.75 -14.71
N GLY A 43 15.64 0.15 -14.64
CA GLY A 43 16.84 0.03 -13.85
C GLY A 43 17.11 1.40 -13.22
N GLY A 44 17.50 1.42 -11.95
CA GLY A 44 17.86 2.67 -11.26
C GLY A 44 19.37 2.87 -11.26
N ASP A 45 19.82 4.11 -11.48
CA ASP A 45 21.23 4.49 -11.37
C ASP A 45 21.70 4.62 -9.90
N VAL A 46 20.77 4.77 -8.94
CA VAL A 46 21.09 5.14 -7.54
C VAL A 46 21.06 3.94 -6.58
N LYS A 47 20.33 2.87 -6.91
CA LYS A 47 20.09 1.74 -5.99
C LYS A 47 20.30 0.35 -6.61
N ASP A 48 20.77 0.26 -7.86
CA ASP A 48 20.88 -1.00 -8.62
C ASP A 48 19.60 -1.85 -8.63
N TRP A 49 18.44 -1.23 -8.37
CA TRP A 49 17.16 -1.90 -8.46
C TRP A 49 16.80 -2.08 -9.93
N SER A 50 16.27 -3.25 -10.25
CA SER A 50 15.77 -3.53 -11.59
C SER A 50 14.53 -4.41 -11.54
N GLY A 51 13.70 -4.26 -12.57
CA GLY A 51 12.45 -5.00 -12.65
C GLY A 51 11.62 -4.61 -13.86
N VAL A 52 10.33 -4.90 -13.75
CA VAL A 52 9.32 -4.44 -14.71
C VAL A 52 8.22 -3.69 -13.99
N ARG A 53 7.62 -2.74 -14.69
CA ARG A 53 6.49 -1.96 -14.21
C ARG A 53 5.52 -1.61 -15.32
N THR A 54 4.30 -1.25 -14.96
CA THR A 54 3.31 -0.71 -15.88
C THR A 54 3.86 0.55 -16.57
N VAL A 55 3.50 0.72 -17.84
CA VAL A 55 3.80 1.97 -18.57
C VAL A 55 2.93 3.10 -18.05
N ASP A 56 1.65 2.78 -17.79
CA ASP A 56 0.67 3.71 -17.26
C ASP A 56 0.81 3.85 -15.74
N ASP A 57 0.46 5.03 -15.25
CA ASP A 57 0.41 5.35 -13.83
C ASP A 57 -0.99 5.06 -13.28
N PHE A 58 -1.04 4.64 -12.02
CA PHE A 58 -2.29 4.41 -11.31
C PHE A 58 -2.23 5.01 -9.91
N THR A 59 -3.38 5.45 -9.42
CA THR A 59 -3.58 5.85 -8.03
C THR A 59 -3.88 4.64 -7.16
N ASP A 60 -4.90 3.86 -7.54
CA ASP A 60 -5.42 2.74 -6.75
C ASP A 60 -5.32 1.41 -7.49
N LYS A 61 -4.31 0.61 -7.15
CA LYS A 61 -4.13 -0.75 -7.65
C LYS A 61 -3.49 -1.65 -6.62
N ALA A 62 -3.55 -2.93 -6.94
CA ALA A 62 -2.74 -3.95 -6.32
C ALA A 62 -1.83 -4.62 -7.35
N VAL A 63 -0.72 -5.17 -6.87
CA VAL A 63 0.13 -6.10 -7.60
C VAL A 63 0.27 -7.37 -6.77
N GLU A 64 0.22 -8.51 -7.43
CA GLU A 64 0.24 -9.83 -6.80
C GLU A 64 1.26 -10.73 -7.49
N GLY A 65 1.97 -11.54 -6.71
CA GLY A 65 2.70 -12.69 -7.24
C GLY A 65 3.63 -13.33 -6.21
N TYR A 66 4.35 -14.35 -6.66
CA TYR A 66 5.32 -15.03 -5.81
C TYR A 66 6.63 -14.25 -5.80
N CYS A 67 7.07 -13.85 -4.61
CA CYS A 67 8.36 -13.19 -4.43
C CYS A 67 9.32 -14.12 -3.70
N TYR A 68 10.53 -14.21 -4.24
CA TYR A 68 11.67 -14.80 -3.57
C TYR A 68 12.35 -13.77 -2.67
N GLU A 69 13.23 -14.22 -1.80
CA GLU A 69 14.05 -13.36 -0.95
C GLU A 69 14.79 -12.30 -1.78
N PHE A 70 14.86 -11.06 -1.28
CA PHE A 70 15.41 -9.87 -1.96
C PHE A 70 14.64 -9.38 -3.21
N ALA A 71 13.61 -10.10 -3.65
CA ALA A 71 12.63 -9.63 -4.61
C ALA A 71 11.42 -9.03 -3.89
N GLY A 72 10.71 -8.15 -4.59
CA GLY A 72 9.51 -7.54 -4.08
C GLY A 72 8.67 -6.91 -5.15
N LEU A 73 7.58 -6.31 -4.69
CA LEU A 73 6.57 -5.64 -5.46
C LEU A 73 6.70 -4.14 -5.27
N PHE A 74 6.37 -3.39 -6.32
CA PHE A 74 6.43 -1.94 -6.34
C PHE A 74 5.04 -1.36 -6.58
N ALA A 75 4.74 -0.27 -5.90
CA ALA A 75 3.55 0.54 -6.10
C ALA A 75 3.97 2.00 -6.24
N ARG A 76 3.24 2.72 -7.10
CA ARG A 76 3.41 4.16 -7.34
C ARG A 76 4.86 4.56 -7.67
N GLN A 77 5.50 3.76 -8.50
CA GLN A 77 6.87 4.03 -8.94
C GLN A 77 6.90 5.22 -9.90
N GLY A 78 7.62 6.28 -9.53
CA GLY A 78 7.79 7.50 -10.30
C GLY A 78 8.58 7.31 -11.60
N ALA A 79 8.64 8.36 -12.43
CA ALA A 79 9.33 8.32 -13.72
C ALA A 79 10.85 8.06 -13.58
N ASN A 80 11.45 8.61 -12.52
CA ASN A 80 12.91 8.57 -12.29
C ASN A 80 13.38 7.31 -11.57
N ASN A 81 12.47 6.37 -11.26
CA ASN A 81 12.73 5.14 -10.48
C ASN A 81 13.29 5.35 -9.06
N ASN A 82 13.45 6.59 -8.61
CA ASN A 82 13.92 6.98 -7.27
C ASN A 82 12.79 7.27 -6.28
N ASP A 83 11.55 7.14 -6.74
CA ASP A 83 10.35 7.34 -5.95
C ASP A 83 9.49 6.08 -6.11
N ALA A 84 9.20 5.37 -5.03
CA ALA A 84 8.33 4.20 -5.04
C ALA A 84 7.98 3.78 -3.61
N TYR A 85 6.87 3.06 -3.47
CA TYR A 85 6.75 2.12 -2.38
C TYR A 85 7.24 0.74 -2.83
N PHE A 86 7.93 0.04 -1.92
CA PHE A 86 8.45 -1.30 -2.13
C PHE A 86 7.98 -2.22 -1.00
N LEU A 87 7.35 -3.33 -1.36
CA LEU A 87 6.99 -4.40 -0.45
C LEU A 87 7.78 -5.64 -0.79
N GLY A 88 8.53 -6.17 0.15
CA GLY A 88 9.27 -7.41 -0.05
C GLY A 88 9.66 -8.02 1.27
N TYR A 89 10.50 -9.05 1.20
CA TYR A 89 11.09 -9.59 2.41
C TYR A 89 12.58 -9.93 2.30
N ASN A 90 13.24 -9.90 3.45
CA ASN A 90 14.63 -10.29 3.60
C ASN A 90 14.85 -10.93 4.97
N SER A 91 15.15 -12.24 4.98
CA SER A 91 15.28 -13.04 6.20
C SER A 91 16.46 -12.65 7.09
N THR A 92 17.37 -11.79 6.62
CA THR A 92 18.43 -11.23 7.48
C THR A 92 17.89 -10.24 8.50
N PHE A 93 16.68 -9.70 8.30
CA PHE A 93 15.99 -8.83 9.26
C PHE A 93 14.95 -9.64 10.03
N THR A 94 15.41 -10.60 10.82
CA THR A 94 14.63 -11.62 11.56
C THR A 94 13.34 -11.17 12.24
N THR A 95 13.14 -9.89 12.52
CA THR A 95 11.88 -9.39 13.13
C THR A 95 11.25 -8.18 12.44
N ALA A 96 11.72 -7.89 11.23
CA ALA A 96 11.14 -6.92 10.31
C ALA A 96 11.37 -7.40 8.87
N ASP A 97 11.36 -8.71 8.65
CA ASP A 97 11.81 -9.29 7.39
C ASP A 97 10.83 -9.00 6.29
N PHE A 98 9.52 -9.03 6.56
CA PHE A 98 8.47 -8.53 5.68
C PHE A 98 8.22 -7.06 5.97
N ARG A 99 8.59 -6.20 5.01
CA ARG A 99 8.66 -4.75 5.23
C ARG A 99 8.14 -3.96 4.04
N LEU A 100 7.48 -2.86 4.38
CA LEU A 100 7.07 -1.82 3.46
C LEU A 100 8.05 -0.65 3.58
N LEU A 101 8.72 -0.35 2.47
CA LEU A 101 9.63 0.77 2.34
C LEU A 101 9.00 1.85 1.47
N LYS A 102 9.12 3.11 1.92
CA LYS A 102 8.94 4.30 1.08
C LYS A 102 10.32 4.75 0.60
N VAL A 103 10.45 5.00 -0.68
CA VAL A 103 11.62 5.66 -1.26
C VAL A 103 11.19 6.98 -1.90
N VAL A 104 11.81 8.08 -1.48
CA VAL A 104 11.58 9.42 -2.05
C VAL A 104 12.94 10.07 -2.28
N ALA A 105 13.19 10.53 -3.51
CA ALA A 105 14.47 11.11 -3.92
C ALA A 105 15.69 10.25 -3.54
N GLY A 106 15.53 8.92 -3.56
CA GLY A 106 16.57 7.97 -3.17
C GLY A 106 16.74 7.75 -1.66
N SER A 107 16.07 8.49 -0.77
CA SER A 107 16.07 8.19 0.67
C SER A 107 15.06 7.08 0.99
N SER A 108 15.43 6.13 1.86
CA SER A 108 14.58 5.01 2.28
C SER A 108 14.01 5.24 3.68
N THR A 109 12.71 5.02 3.83
CA THR A 109 11.99 5.01 5.12
C THR A 109 11.24 3.69 5.25
N CYS A 110 11.38 2.99 6.38
CA CYS A 110 10.52 1.86 6.68
C CYS A 110 9.22 2.40 7.28
N VAL A 111 8.11 2.23 6.58
CA VAL A 111 6.81 2.77 6.99
C VAL A 111 5.90 1.73 7.61
N ALA A 112 6.18 0.43 7.40
CA ALA A 112 5.54 -0.66 8.14
C ALA A 112 6.41 -1.93 8.10
N SER A 113 6.30 -2.78 9.12
CA SER A 113 6.96 -4.09 9.16
C SER A 113 6.19 -5.11 9.98
N GLU A 114 6.30 -6.38 9.58
CA GLU A 114 5.75 -7.52 10.31
C GLU A 114 6.83 -8.16 11.18
N ALA A 115 6.52 -8.42 12.45
CA ALA A 115 7.40 -9.14 13.36
C ALA A 115 7.24 -10.66 13.15
N VAL A 116 7.83 -11.18 12.08
CA VAL A 116 7.87 -12.62 11.75
C VAL A 116 9.29 -13.02 11.33
N ASP A 117 9.64 -14.30 11.50
CA ASP A 117 10.86 -14.90 10.91
C ASP A 117 10.49 -15.82 9.75
N LEU A 118 10.47 -15.23 8.57
CA LEU A 118 10.39 -15.90 7.29
C LEU A 118 11.75 -16.58 6.99
N PRO A 119 11.78 -17.91 6.84
CA PRO A 119 13.00 -18.62 6.47
C PRO A 119 13.56 -18.15 5.13
N ALA A 120 14.89 -18.10 5.07
CA ALA A 120 15.66 -17.88 3.86
C ALA A 120 15.27 -18.85 2.75
N ASN A 121 15.52 -18.44 1.51
CA ASN A 121 15.35 -19.27 0.31
C ASN A 121 13.93 -19.81 0.04
N ARG A 122 12.88 -19.22 0.63
CA ARG A 122 11.47 -19.56 0.30
C ARG A 122 10.88 -18.60 -0.72
N SER A 123 9.67 -18.88 -1.18
CA SER A 123 8.85 -17.90 -1.92
C SER A 123 7.54 -17.73 -1.17
N TYR A 124 7.05 -16.49 -1.11
CA TYR A 124 5.74 -16.18 -0.51
C TYR A 124 4.81 -15.59 -1.57
N HIS A 125 3.52 -15.86 -1.41
CA HIS A 125 2.49 -15.28 -2.25
C HIS A 125 2.18 -13.87 -1.73
N ILE A 126 2.86 -12.87 -2.29
CA ILE A 126 2.77 -11.49 -1.82
C ILE A 126 1.66 -10.77 -2.58
N TRP A 127 0.87 -10.00 -1.83
CA TRP A 127 -0.09 -9.05 -2.36
C TRP A 127 0.26 -7.66 -1.83
N PHE A 128 0.48 -6.72 -2.75
CA PHE A 128 0.83 -5.35 -2.41
C PHE A 128 -0.18 -4.39 -3.03
N GLN A 129 -0.71 -3.45 -2.24
CA GLN A 129 -1.67 -2.48 -2.76
C GLN A 129 -1.46 -1.08 -2.19
N ALA A 130 -1.89 -0.09 -2.97
CA ALA A 130 -2.09 1.27 -2.48
C ALA A 130 -3.48 1.76 -2.90
N VAL A 131 -4.19 2.38 -1.95
CA VAL A 131 -5.58 2.85 -2.05
C VAL A 131 -5.70 4.20 -1.37
N GLY A 132 -5.94 5.28 -2.13
CA GLY A 132 -5.89 6.64 -1.60
C GLY A 132 -4.54 6.89 -0.91
N SER A 133 -4.55 7.16 0.39
CA SER A 133 -3.31 7.31 1.18
C SER A 133 -2.93 6.06 1.96
N ALA A 134 -3.64 4.94 1.83
CA ALA A 134 -3.32 3.69 2.52
C ALA A 134 -2.46 2.78 1.64
N ILE A 135 -1.40 2.19 2.23
CA ILE A 135 -0.46 1.31 1.55
C ILE A 135 -0.32 0.04 2.39
N SER A 136 -0.69 -1.11 1.83
CA SER A 136 -0.85 -2.35 2.61
C SER A 136 -0.21 -3.55 1.94
N GLY A 137 0.34 -4.44 2.76
CA GLY A 137 1.03 -5.65 2.34
C GLY A 137 0.48 -6.91 2.98
N SER A 138 0.45 -7.99 2.21
CA SER A 138 0.10 -9.33 2.65
C SER A 138 1.10 -10.34 2.07
N ARG A 139 1.37 -11.40 2.83
CA ARG A 139 2.20 -12.56 2.43
C ARG A 139 1.39 -13.85 2.20
N ASP A 140 0.07 -13.75 2.26
CA ASP A 140 -0.89 -14.86 2.17
C ASP A 140 -1.88 -14.70 0.99
N GLY A 141 -1.45 -14.03 -0.09
CA GLY A 141 -2.27 -13.80 -1.28
C GLY A 141 -3.40 -12.78 -1.08
N GLY A 142 -3.24 -11.85 -0.13
CA GLY A 142 -4.25 -10.86 0.20
C GLY A 142 -5.47 -11.47 0.91
N THR A 143 -5.25 -12.51 1.74
CA THR A 143 -6.27 -13.00 2.67
C THR A 143 -6.34 -12.06 3.87
N THR A 144 -5.18 -11.75 4.44
CA THR A 144 -5.01 -10.77 5.52
C THR A 144 -3.87 -9.82 5.20
N PHE A 145 -4.09 -8.51 5.32
CA PHE A 145 -3.02 -7.54 5.25
C PHE A 145 -2.40 -7.37 6.64
N SER A 146 -1.24 -7.99 6.83
CA SER A 146 -0.53 -8.00 8.10
C SER A 146 0.09 -6.63 8.42
N ILE A 147 0.44 -5.85 7.40
CA ILE A 147 0.99 -4.51 7.54
C ILE A 147 0.24 -3.50 6.68
N SER A 148 0.13 -2.27 7.21
CA SER A 148 -0.45 -1.14 6.50
C SER A 148 0.14 0.16 7.03
N ALA A 149 0.36 1.13 6.17
CA ALA A 149 0.76 2.49 6.53
C ALA A 149 -0.16 3.50 5.83
N THR A 150 -0.32 4.67 6.44
CA THR A 150 -0.91 5.83 5.77
C THR A 150 0.19 6.79 5.35
N ASP A 151 0.24 7.16 4.06
CA ASP A 151 1.26 8.05 3.50
C ASP A 151 0.74 8.74 2.23
N THR A 152 1.01 10.04 2.10
CA THR A 152 0.52 10.89 1.00
C THR A 152 1.59 11.31 0.00
N ASP A 153 2.87 10.98 0.21
CA ASP A 153 3.98 11.54 -0.58
C ASP A 153 3.91 11.12 -2.05
N LEU A 154 3.52 9.87 -2.28
CA LEU A 154 3.42 9.26 -3.60
C LEU A 154 1.95 8.91 -3.87
N PRO A 155 1.18 9.79 -4.54
CA PRO A 155 -0.24 9.60 -4.82
C PRO A 155 -0.51 8.72 -6.06
N SER A 156 0.42 8.64 -7.01
CA SER A 156 0.28 7.80 -8.21
C SER A 156 1.63 7.34 -8.77
N GLY A 157 1.60 6.31 -9.61
CA GLY A 157 2.76 5.88 -10.40
C GLY A 157 2.59 4.47 -10.94
N GLY A 158 3.67 3.93 -11.50
CA GLY A 158 3.68 2.58 -12.06
C GLY A 158 3.66 1.49 -10.99
N TYR A 159 3.03 0.36 -11.30
CA TYR A 159 3.00 -0.84 -10.46
C TYR A 159 3.89 -1.91 -11.07
N GLY A 160 4.61 -2.64 -10.24
CA GLY A 160 5.69 -3.48 -10.75
C GLY A 160 6.15 -4.56 -9.80
N ALA A 161 7.17 -5.27 -10.26
CA ALA A 161 7.90 -6.24 -9.48
C ALA A 161 9.37 -6.23 -9.92
N GLY A 162 10.25 -6.66 -9.05
CA GLY A 162 11.69 -6.59 -9.28
C GLY A 162 12.48 -7.00 -8.04
N GLY A 163 13.75 -6.65 -8.00
CA GLY A 163 14.61 -7.02 -6.88
C GLY A 163 15.80 -6.10 -6.69
N THR A 164 16.48 -6.33 -5.57
CA THR A 164 17.70 -5.63 -5.15
C THR A 164 18.95 -6.47 -5.50
N TRP A 165 20.12 -5.85 -5.49
CA TRP A 165 21.39 -6.44 -5.94
C TRP A 165 21.91 -7.61 -5.07
N ASN A 166 21.50 -7.70 -3.81
CA ASN A 166 22.13 -8.60 -2.83
C ASN A 166 21.68 -10.08 -2.91
N GLY A 167 20.91 -10.46 -3.93
CA GLY A 167 20.45 -11.85 -4.11
C GLY A 167 20.62 -12.35 -5.54
N PRO A 168 20.71 -13.67 -5.77
CA PRO A 168 20.58 -14.21 -7.11
C PRO A 168 19.25 -13.72 -7.68
N PHE A 169 19.30 -13.03 -8.82
CA PHE A 169 18.14 -12.40 -9.45
C PHE A 169 17.11 -13.46 -9.87
N ARG A 170 16.24 -13.87 -8.94
CA ARG A 170 15.21 -14.91 -9.10
C ARG A 170 13.85 -14.26 -9.29
N PHE A 171 13.76 -13.49 -10.35
CA PHE A 171 12.60 -12.67 -10.69
C PHE A 171 11.80 -13.27 -11.85
N PHE A 172 10.50 -13.52 -11.63
CA PHE A 172 9.60 -14.03 -12.66
C PHE A 172 8.68 -12.93 -13.19
N GLY A 173 9.25 -11.87 -13.77
CA GLY A 173 8.53 -10.63 -14.06
C GLY A 173 7.24 -10.71 -14.86
N LEU A 174 7.01 -11.78 -15.61
CA LEU A 174 5.78 -11.97 -16.39
C LEU A 174 4.70 -12.78 -15.66
N ALA A 175 5.03 -13.41 -14.52
CA ALA A 175 4.11 -14.22 -13.72
C ALA A 175 3.35 -13.42 -12.64
N TYR A 176 3.55 -12.11 -12.58
CA TYR A 176 2.83 -11.21 -11.67
C TYR A 176 1.52 -10.74 -12.29
N TYR A 177 0.65 -10.19 -11.45
CA TYR A 177 -0.66 -9.69 -11.81
C TYR A 177 -0.84 -8.25 -11.36
N LEU A 178 -1.44 -7.42 -12.21
CA LEU A 178 -2.06 -6.17 -11.80
C LEU A 178 -3.50 -6.47 -11.38
N ARG A 179 -3.89 -6.05 -10.19
CA ARG A 179 -5.13 -6.44 -9.51
C ARG A 179 -5.94 -5.22 -9.05
N ALA A 180 -7.24 -5.43 -8.86
CA ALA A 180 -8.04 -4.50 -8.06
C ALA A 180 -7.68 -4.61 -6.56
N PRO A 181 -7.73 -3.51 -5.79
CA PRO A 181 -7.47 -3.56 -4.34
C PRO A 181 -8.50 -4.38 -3.54
N LYS A 182 -8.08 -4.90 -2.39
CA LYS A 182 -8.92 -5.58 -1.37
C LYS A 182 -8.91 -4.74 -0.08
N SER A 183 -9.84 -4.95 0.86
CA SER A 183 -10.03 -3.97 1.95
C SER A 183 -10.04 -4.53 3.37
N SER A 184 -9.35 -5.65 3.62
CA SER A 184 -9.26 -6.23 4.97
C SER A 184 -8.02 -5.74 5.73
N LEU A 185 -8.21 -4.88 6.75
CA LEU A 185 -7.14 -4.54 7.70
C LEU A 185 -7.42 -5.12 9.09
N GLN A 186 -6.34 -5.37 9.83
CA GLN A 186 -6.42 -5.69 11.25
C GLN A 186 -6.63 -4.40 12.06
N SER A 187 -7.55 -4.43 13.03
CA SER A 187 -7.73 -3.32 13.97
C SER A 187 -6.51 -3.16 14.88
N ALA A 188 -6.31 -1.95 15.38
CA ALA A 188 -5.21 -1.63 16.28
C ALA A 188 -5.32 -2.39 17.61
N LYS A 189 -4.19 -2.92 18.09
CA LYS A 189 -3.99 -3.42 19.46
C LYS A 189 -3.35 -2.37 20.37
N ALA A 190 -2.59 -1.45 19.79
CA ALA A 190 -2.06 -0.28 20.47
C ALA A 190 -1.76 0.84 19.47
N ILE A 191 -1.77 2.07 19.95
CA ILE A 191 -1.34 3.25 19.19
C ILE A 191 -0.25 3.93 20.02
N MET A 192 0.86 4.28 19.39
CA MET A 192 2.03 4.82 20.08
C MET A 192 2.65 5.95 19.28
N GLU A 193 3.22 6.92 19.99
CA GLU A 193 4.14 7.89 19.40
C GLU A 193 5.57 7.50 19.76
N ALA A 194 6.43 7.40 18.76
CA ALA A 194 7.83 7.00 18.93
C ALA A 194 8.76 8.01 18.25
N GLU A 195 9.95 8.21 18.82
CA GLU A 195 11.01 8.99 18.17
C GLU A 195 11.40 8.36 16.84
N ILE A 196 11.79 9.19 15.87
CA ILE A 196 12.32 8.73 14.59
C ILE A 196 13.85 8.62 14.70
N ILE A 197 14.39 7.47 14.27
CA ILE A 197 15.83 7.19 14.21
C ILE A 197 16.24 6.74 12.81
N GLY A 198 17.55 6.71 12.56
CA GLY A 198 18.16 6.35 11.29
C GLY A 198 18.58 7.57 10.47
N SER A 199 19.26 7.33 9.35
CA SER A 199 19.79 8.37 8.47
C SER A 199 19.07 8.49 7.12
N GLY A 200 18.06 7.63 6.88
CA GLY A 200 17.34 7.57 5.62
C GLY A 200 18.13 6.91 4.49
N LYS A 201 19.26 6.27 4.81
CA LYS A 201 20.02 5.43 3.87
C LYS A 201 19.36 4.05 3.75
N GLU A 202 19.77 3.26 2.77
CA GLU A 202 19.16 1.93 2.57
C GLU A 202 19.52 0.93 3.68
N ASP A 203 20.76 0.98 4.15
CA ASP A 203 21.29 0.17 5.25
C ASP A 203 20.88 0.71 6.64
N ASP A 204 20.47 1.98 6.69
CA ASP A 204 19.99 2.64 7.90
C ASP A 204 18.78 3.55 7.59
N PRO A 205 17.62 2.96 7.25
CA PRO A 205 16.42 3.70 6.89
C PRO A 205 15.83 4.41 8.11
N TYR A 206 15.11 5.50 7.85
CA TYR A 206 14.28 6.11 8.87
C TYR A 206 13.25 5.10 9.39
N ARG A 207 13.08 5.04 10.71
CA ARG A 207 12.17 4.11 11.40
C ARG A 207 11.82 4.61 12.81
N PRO A 208 10.73 4.13 13.43
CA PRO A 208 10.42 4.39 14.83
C PRO A 208 11.48 3.75 15.76
N ASN A 209 11.82 4.45 16.84
CA ASN A 209 12.72 3.99 17.89
C ASN A 209 11.96 3.05 18.84
N LEU A 210 11.97 1.76 18.52
CA LEU A 210 11.36 0.71 19.34
C LEU A 210 12.42 0.00 20.19
N ALA A 211 12.03 -0.43 21.38
CA ALA A 211 12.90 -1.22 22.23
C ALA A 211 13.24 -2.55 21.58
N GLN A 212 14.47 -3.04 21.79
CA GLN A 212 14.95 -4.29 21.21
C GLN A 212 15.49 -5.21 22.30
N LEU A 213 15.20 -6.50 22.19
CA LEU A 213 15.82 -7.56 22.98
C LEU A 213 16.25 -8.69 22.06
N LEU A 214 17.49 -8.60 21.59
CA LEU A 214 18.09 -9.61 20.72
C LEU A 214 18.42 -10.88 21.49
N ASP A 215 18.00 -12.03 20.97
CA ASP A 215 18.27 -13.36 21.52
C ASP A 215 18.48 -14.40 20.40
N THR A 216 19.13 -15.52 20.68
CA THR A 216 19.34 -16.60 19.71
C THR A 216 18.26 -17.67 19.84
N HIS A 217 17.42 -17.80 18.81
CA HIS A 217 16.42 -18.85 18.63
C HIS A 217 17.01 -20.05 17.85
N PRO A 218 16.72 -21.31 18.26
CA PRO A 218 17.28 -22.50 17.61
C PRO A 218 16.92 -22.64 16.12
N ASP A 219 15.69 -22.26 15.74
CA ASP A 219 15.20 -22.44 14.36
C ASP A 219 15.37 -21.20 13.46
N TYR A 220 15.52 -20.02 14.06
CA TYR A 220 15.43 -18.72 13.35
C TYR A 220 16.69 -17.86 13.50
N GLY A 221 17.66 -18.27 14.32
CA GLY A 221 18.86 -17.48 14.56
C GLY A 221 18.59 -16.30 15.49
N ASN A 222 19.13 -15.12 15.21
CA ASN A 222 18.99 -13.97 16.10
C ASN A 222 17.60 -13.35 15.96
N ILE A 223 16.72 -13.49 16.94
CA ILE A 223 15.40 -12.85 16.99
C ILE A 223 15.42 -11.61 17.88
N ASP A 224 14.48 -10.69 17.68
CA ASP A 224 14.15 -9.61 18.61
C ASP A 224 12.85 -9.94 19.34
N LYS A 225 12.94 -10.20 20.64
CA LYS A 225 11.80 -10.58 21.48
C LYS A 225 10.84 -9.42 21.76
N TYR A 226 11.24 -8.18 21.50
CA TYR A 226 10.40 -6.99 21.68
C TYR A 226 9.81 -6.47 20.38
N ALA A 227 10.11 -7.08 19.23
CA ALA A 227 9.53 -6.66 17.96
C ALA A 227 8.00 -6.85 17.93
N VAL A 228 7.32 -5.90 17.29
CA VAL A 228 5.87 -5.88 17.10
C VAL A 228 5.55 -5.67 15.62
N THR A 229 4.36 -6.07 15.18
CA THR A 229 3.87 -5.73 13.84
C THR A 229 3.20 -4.37 13.87
N TRP A 230 3.67 -3.45 13.04
CA TRP A 230 3.24 -2.06 13.07
C TRP A 230 3.23 -1.42 11.68
N GLY A 231 2.53 -0.29 11.57
CA GLY A 231 2.71 0.64 10.47
C GLY A 231 2.40 2.09 10.86
N ALA A 232 3.08 3.01 10.18
CA ALA A 232 3.05 4.43 10.48
C ALA A 232 1.80 5.13 9.93
N PHE A 233 1.38 6.17 10.62
CA PHE A 233 0.43 7.16 10.13
C PHE A 233 1.19 8.45 9.79
N GLU A 234 1.35 8.72 8.50
CA GLU A 234 2.04 9.88 7.90
C GLU A 234 3.45 10.13 8.44
N PHE A 235 4.39 9.38 7.85
CA PHE A 235 5.79 9.39 8.26
C PHE A 235 6.59 10.46 7.49
N HIS A 236 6.80 11.61 8.12
CA HIS A 236 7.59 12.74 7.58
C HIS A 236 8.86 13.00 8.42
N PRO A 237 9.93 12.21 8.23
CA PRO A 237 11.17 12.33 9.01
C PRO A 237 11.93 13.63 8.79
N ASP A 238 11.60 14.37 7.74
CA ASP A 238 12.13 15.70 7.40
C ASP A 238 11.38 16.84 8.12
N GLN A 239 10.19 16.57 8.68
CA GLN A 239 9.31 17.58 9.27
C GLN A 239 9.05 17.34 10.77
N ALA A 240 9.13 16.09 11.22
CA ALA A 240 8.89 15.70 12.60
C ALA A 240 10.02 14.82 13.16
N SER A 241 10.24 14.90 14.47
CA SER A 241 11.19 14.03 15.20
C SER A 241 10.52 12.78 15.77
N ALA A 242 9.19 12.67 15.67
CA ALA A 242 8.40 11.56 16.17
C ALA A 242 7.32 11.17 15.16
N VAL A 243 6.83 9.93 15.27
CA VAL A 243 5.82 9.35 14.37
C VAL A 243 4.77 8.58 15.17
N ILE A 244 3.52 8.65 14.73
CA ILE A 244 2.45 7.79 15.23
C ILE A 244 2.49 6.44 14.51
N ILE A 245 2.57 5.37 15.29
CA ILE A 245 2.48 4.00 14.79
C ILE A 245 1.24 3.31 15.31
N VAL A 246 0.66 2.47 14.47
CA VAL A 246 -0.45 1.58 14.78
C VAL A 246 0.08 0.16 14.85
N VAL A 247 -0.01 -0.45 16.04
CA VAL A 247 0.46 -1.81 16.31
C VAL A 247 -0.71 -2.78 16.18
N THR A 248 -0.56 -3.79 15.33
CA THR A 248 -1.61 -4.78 15.00
C THR A 248 -1.25 -6.20 15.46
N GLY A 249 0.04 -6.46 15.72
CA GLY A 249 0.54 -7.77 16.15
C GLY A 249 1.53 -7.67 17.30
N ASP A 250 1.43 -8.63 18.23
CA ASP A 250 2.46 -8.86 19.25
C ASP A 250 3.56 -9.77 18.68
N ASN A 251 4.66 -9.93 19.40
CA ASN A 251 5.75 -10.81 18.98
C ASN A 251 5.32 -12.29 18.97
N PRO A 252 5.64 -13.07 17.93
CA PRO A 252 5.23 -14.48 17.84
C PRO A 252 6.01 -15.41 18.80
N TYR A 253 7.15 -14.98 19.33
CA TYR A 253 8.01 -15.79 20.22
C TYR A 253 7.79 -15.50 21.70
N GLN A 254 7.36 -14.28 22.04
CA GLN A 254 7.20 -13.83 23.41
C GLN A 254 6.04 -12.84 23.53
N SER A 255 5.01 -13.20 24.29
CA SER A 255 3.92 -12.26 24.60
C SER A 255 4.40 -11.09 25.44
N GLY A 256 3.75 -9.93 25.29
CA GLY A 256 4.01 -8.73 26.10
C GLY A 256 5.04 -7.78 25.47
N ALA A 257 5.41 -7.99 24.21
CA ALA A 257 6.23 -7.03 23.48
C ALA A 257 5.46 -5.72 23.29
N ILE A 258 4.15 -5.77 23.03
CA ILE A 258 3.30 -4.56 22.97
C ILE A 258 3.40 -3.72 24.25
N ASP A 259 3.26 -4.33 25.43
CA ASP A 259 3.35 -3.61 26.71
C ASP A 259 4.74 -3.03 26.95
N THR A 260 5.78 -3.76 26.52
CA THR A 260 7.16 -3.28 26.56
C THR A 260 7.32 -2.05 25.66
N GLN A 261 6.76 -2.07 24.43
CA GLN A 261 6.82 -0.91 23.54
C GLN A 261 6.05 0.28 24.08
N LYS A 262 4.88 0.07 24.69
CA LYS A 262 4.11 1.15 25.35
C LYS A 262 4.93 1.86 26.44
N GLN A 263 5.77 1.13 27.18
CA GLN A 263 6.63 1.71 28.22
C GLN A 263 7.80 2.51 27.65
N ASN A 264 8.24 2.21 26.43
CA ASN A 264 9.35 2.90 25.76
C ASN A 264 8.88 4.00 24.79
N ALA A 265 7.58 4.05 24.47
CA ALA A 265 6.99 5.08 23.62
C ALA A 265 7.00 6.46 24.32
N LEU A 266 7.04 7.53 23.52
CA LEU A 266 6.87 8.91 24.02
C LEU A 266 5.47 9.10 24.61
N ARG A 267 4.46 8.59 23.89
CA ARG A 267 3.06 8.53 24.32
C ARG A 267 2.47 7.20 23.87
N SER A 268 1.53 6.67 24.63
CA SER A 268 0.71 5.52 24.23
C SER A 268 -0.76 5.85 24.41
N PHE A 269 -1.59 5.33 23.52
CA PHE A 269 -3.02 5.56 23.48
C PHE A 269 -3.76 4.22 23.40
N ASP A 270 -4.93 4.18 24.02
CA ASP A 270 -5.83 3.04 23.89
C ASP A 270 -6.45 3.02 22.49
N PRO A 271 -6.58 1.84 21.86
CA PRO A 271 -7.30 1.71 20.60
C PRO A 271 -8.74 2.24 20.73
N PRO A 272 -9.22 3.06 19.78
CA PRO A 272 -10.59 3.55 19.80
C PRO A 272 -11.58 2.40 19.63
N ALA A 273 -12.69 2.45 20.37
CA ALA A 273 -13.75 1.44 20.28
C ALA A 273 -14.78 1.76 19.18
N SER A 274 -14.81 3.00 18.72
CA SER A 274 -15.79 3.51 17.77
C SER A 274 -15.19 4.55 16.81
N TYR A 275 -15.96 4.91 15.79
CA TYR A 275 -15.60 5.98 14.85
C TYR A 275 -15.46 7.34 15.54
N ASP A 276 -16.35 7.65 16.49
CA ASP A 276 -16.31 8.93 17.21
C ASP A 276 -15.08 9.03 18.14
N ASP A 277 -14.69 7.91 18.77
CA ASP A 277 -13.45 7.83 19.55
C ASP A 277 -12.23 8.03 18.66
N ALA A 278 -12.21 7.42 17.47
CA ALA A 278 -11.13 7.55 16.50
C ALA A 278 -10.98 9.00 16.00
N ILE A 279 -12.09 9.68 15.72
CA ILE A 279 -12.09 11.11 15.34
C ILE A 279 -11.55 11.96 16.49
N THR A 280 -12.01 11.71 17.72
CA THR A 280 -11.58 12.48 18.89
C THR A 280 -10.07 12.34 19.10
N LEU A 281 -9.54 11.13 19.01
CA LEU A 281 -8.10 10.89 19.07
C LEU A 281 -7.34 11.57 17.93
N TYR A 282 -7.83 11.46 16.69
CA TYR A 282 -7.23 12.13 15.53
C TYR A 282 -7.16 13.65 15.72
N GLN A 283 -8.23 14.28 16.19
CA GLN A 283 -8.26 15.73 16.41
C GLN A 283 -7.23 16.19 17.44
N ASN A 284 -7.04 15.41 18.50
CA ASN A 284 -6.01 15.68 19.50
C ASN A 284 -4.61 15.56 18.89
N LEU A 285 -4.33 14.47 18.18
CA LEU A 285 -3.04 14.23 17.54
C LEU A 285 -2.74 15.24 16.43
N LYS A 286 -3.74 15.64 15.64
CA LYS A 286 -3.58 16.60 14.54
C LYS A 286 -3.13 17.99 15.02
N GLY A 287 -3.44 18.35 16.27
CA GLY A 287 -2.93 19.56 16.90
C GLY A 287 -1.41 19.52 17.13
N ASP A 288 -0.88 18.34 17.44
CA ASP A 288 0.55 18.10 17.66
C ASP A 288 1.30 17.79 16.35
N HIS A 289 0.59 17.29 15.34
CA HIS A 289 1.09 16.93 14.01
C HIS A 289 0.46 17.78 12.89
N PRO A 290 0.74 19.10 12.85
CA PRO A 290 0.17 20.00 11.87
C PRO A 290 0.57 19.67 10.42
N GLU A 291 1.68 18.95 10.22
CA GLU A 291 2.18 18.47 8.94
C GLU A 291 1.25 17.45 8.26
N TRP A 292 0.40 16.75 9.02
CA TRP A 292 -0.45 15.71 8.45
C TRP A 292 -1.38 16.19 7.32
N LEU A 293 -1.41 15.48 6.20
CA LEU A 293 -2.33 15.73 5.09
C LEU A 293 -3.53 14.77 5.12
N ALA A 294 -3.33 13.55 5.60
CA ALA A 294 -4.34 12.52 5.69
C ALA A 294 -5.41 12.90 6.72
N GLY A 295 -6.66 12.64 6.32
CA GLY A 295 -7.83 13.01 7.11
C GLY A 295 -8.13 12.03 8.24
N LYS A 296 -9.12 12.40 9.05
CA LYS A 296 -9.69 11.57 10.12
C LYS A 296 -10.16 10.20 9.64
N ASP A 297 -10.60 10.08 8.38
CA ASP A 297 -11.13 8.83 7.82
C ASP A 297 -10.00 7.85 7.46
N ASN A 298 -8.85 8.34 7.00
CA ASN A 298 -7.64 7.53 6.87
C ASN A 298 -7.21 6.99 8.24
N PHE A 299 -7.19 7.86 9.25
CA PHE A 299 -6.82 7.46 10.61
C PHE A 299 -7.80 6.41 11.15
N SER A 300 -9.10 6.63 10.98
CA SER A 300 -10.16 5.71 11.39
C SER A 300 -10.03 4.34 10.71
N TYR A 301 -9.71 4.32 9.40
CA TYR A 301 -9.45 3.08 8.68
C TYR A 301 -8.24 2.33 9.26
N GLN A 302 -7.13 3.05 9.49
CA GLN A 302 -5.89 2.48 10.01
C GLN A 302 -6.09 1.86 11.41
N VAL A 303 -6.86 2.50 12.29
CA VAL A 303 -7.02 2.06 13.69
C VAL A 303 -8.19 1.10 13.91
N LEU A 304 -9.27 1.20 13.14
CA LEU A 304 -10.46 0.35 13.30
C LEU A 304 -10.46 -0.84 12.31
N GLY A 305 -9.81 -0.71 11.15
CA GLY A 305 -9.71 -1.77 10.14
C GLY A 305 -10.99 -2.02 9.33
N HIS A 306 -12.01 -1.17 9.46
CA HIS A 306 -13.28 -1.33 8.73
C HIS A 306 -13.23 -0.72 7.32
N GLU A 307 -13.56 -1.53 6.30
CA GLU A 307 -13.54 -1.13 4.88
C GLU A 307 -14.30 0.18 4.61
N ILE A 308 -15.43 0.43 5.27
CA ILE A 308 -16.21 1.65 5.03
C ILE A 308 -15.40 2.94 5.23
N PHE A 309 -14.45 2.94 6.17
CA PHE A 309 -13.60 4.10 6.42
C PHE A 309 -12.49 4.27 5.36
N GLU A 310 -12.04 3.19 4.72
CA GLU A 310 -11.21 3.28 3.51
C GLU A 310 -12.00 3.98 2.40
N LEU A 311 -13.27 3.60 2.21
CA LEU A 311 -14.13 4.20 1.18
C LEU A 311 -14.38 5.69 1.44
N PHE A 312 -14.51 6.10 2.72
CA PHE A 312 -14.59 7.50 3.11
C PHE A 312 -13.29 8.24 2.81
N ALA A 313 -12.16 7.68 3.25
CA ALA A 313 -10.82 8.24 2.99
C ALA A 313 -10.54 8.41 1.49
N VAL A 314 -10.90 7.43 0.66
CA VAL A 314 -10.76 7.49 -0.80
C VAL A 314 -11.63 8.60 -1.39
N ALA A 315 -12.87 8.74 -0.93
CA ALA A 315 -13.75 9.81 -1.40
C ALA A 315 -13.18 11.20 -1.05
N ASP A 316 -12.62 11.35 0.16
CA ASP A 316 -11.96 12.58 0.59
C ASP A 316 -10.69 12.88 -0.22
N PHE A 317 -9.85 11.87 -0.47
CA PHE A 317 -8.67 11.99 -1.31
C PHE A 317 -9.03 12.51 -2.71
N TYR A 318 -9.92 11.84 -3.44
CA TYR A 318 -10.27 12.26 -4.80
C TYR A 318 -10.95 13.63 -4.84
N TYR A 319 -11.80 13.93 -3.85
CA TYR A 319 -12.44 15.23 -3.77
C TYR A 319 -11.44 16.35 -3.53
N GLY A 320 -10.54 16.16 -2.58
CA GLY A 320 -9.48 17.11 -2.25
C GLY A 320 -8.56 17.38 -3.43
N GLU A 321 -8.09 16.30 -4.08
CA GLU A 321 -7.12 16.38 -5.17
C GLU A 321 -7.70 16.85 -6.51
N MET A 322 -9.00 16.64 -6.76
CA MET A 322 -9.61 17.02 -8.04
C MET A 322 -10.39 18.34 -7.98
N ILE A 323 -10.94 18.68 -6.80
CA ILE A 323 -11.88 19.80 -6.66
C ILE A 323 -11.36 20.87 -5.69
N GLU A 324 -10.94 20.51 -4.48
CA GLU A 324 -10.68 21.53 -3.44
C GLU A 324 -9.29 22.17 -3.55
N HIS A 325 -8.22 21.39 -3.39
CA HIS A 325 -6.87 21.92 -3.19
C HIS A 325 -5.90 21.57 -4.32
N GLN A 326 -6.14 20.47 -5.05
CA GLN A 326 -5.35 20.11 -6.24
C GLN A 326 -3.84 19.96 -5.99
N THR A 327 -3.45 19.57 -4.77
CA THR A 327 -2.05 19.49 -4.32
C THR A 327 -1.21 18.55 -5.21
N HIS A 328 -1.80 17.42 -5.60
CA HIS A 328 -1.20 16.37 -6.41
C HIS A 328 -1.85 16.23 -7.78
N TYR A 329 -2.60 17.25 -8.21
CA TYR A 329 -3.39 17.20 -9.43
C TYR A 329 -2.58 16.86 -10.68
N ASP A 330 -1.36 17.40 -10.79
CA ASP A 330 -0.44 17.09 -11.90
C ASP A 330 0.04 15.63 -11.90
N GLN A 331 0.09 14.98 -10.74
CA GLN A 331 0.44 13.56 -10.64
C GLN A 331 -0.76 12.68 -11.02
N LEU A 332 -1.96 13.03 -10.57
CA LEU A 332 -3.19 12.33 -10.95
C LEU A 332 -3.49 12.46 -12.44
N LYS A 333 -3.14 13.58 -13.09
CA LYS A 333 -3.23 13.75 -14.55
C LYS A 333 -2.34 12.82 -15.37
N ARG A 334 -1.41 12.10 -14.74
CA ARG A 334 -0.64 11.04 -15.42
C ARG A 334 -1.48 9.78 -15.62
N VAL A 335 -2.54 9.60 -14.82
CA VAL A 335 -3.57 8.59 -15.03
C VAL A 335 -4.49 9.07 -16.16
N THR A 336 -4.89 8.17 -17.07
CA THR A 336 -5.82 8.55 -18.15
C THR A 336 -7.20 8.88 -17.60
N THR A 337 -7.93 9.78 -18.26
CA THR A 337 -9.27 10.21 -17.84
C THR A 337 -10.23 9.03 -17.72
N GLU A 338 -10.17 8.08 -18.65
CA GLU A 338 -11.02 6.89 -18.64
C GLU A 338 -10.74 5.99 -17.43
N GLU A 339 -9.46 5.82 -17.07
CA GLU A 339 -9.06 5.01 -15.93
C GLU A 339 -9.43 5.68 -14.60
N LEU A 340 -9.24 6.99 -14.51
CA LEU A 340 -9.64 7.77 -13.35
C LEU A 340 -11.16 7.70 -13.14
N TYR A 341 -11.95 7.90 -14.21
CA TYR A 341 -13.40 7.75 -14.17
C TYR A 341 -13.83 6.34 -13.75
N ALA A 342 -13.25 5.29 -14.34
CA ALA A 342 -13.55 3.91 -13.99
C ALA A 342 -13.22 3.61 -12.51
N THR A 343 -12.10 4.13 -12.02
CA THR A 343 -11.65 4.01 -10.62
C THR A 343 -12.64 4.68 -9.67
N ILE A 344 -13.02 5.94 -9.92
CA ILE A 344 -13.99 6.66 -9.09
C ILE A 344 -15.35 5.94 -9.12
N LYS A 345 -15.77 5.42 -10.28
CA LYS A 345 -17.03 4.68 -10.41
C LYS A 345 -17.01 3.36 -9.64
N MET A 346 -15.89 2.65 -9.65
CA MET A 346 -15.69 1.45 -8.84
C MET A 346 -15.87 1.80 -7.35
N TRP A 347 -15.21 2.85 -6.86
CA TRP A 347 -15.32 3.27 -5.46
C TRP A 347 -16.74 3.69 -5.08
N GLN A 348 -17.43 4.45 -5.94
CA GLN A 348 -18.84 4.79 -5.75
C GLN A 348 -19.71 3.53 -5.63
N ASN A 349 -19.50 2.54 -6.50
CA ASN A 349 -20.27 1.29 -6.48
C ASN A 349 -19.99 0.47 -5.22
N ARG A 350 -18.73 0.43 -4.75
CA ARG A 350 -18.35 -0.24 -3.49
C ARG A 350 -19.00 0.44 -2.30
N LEU A 351 -18.91 1.77 -2.21
CA LEU A 351 -19.57 2.53 -1.15
C LEU A 351 -21.08 2.29 -1.16
N LYS A 352 -21.70 2.24 -2.34
CA LYS A 352 -23.13 1.95 -2.45
C LYS A 352 -23.57 0.63 -1.80
N GLN A 353 -22.71 -0.38 -1.71
CA GLN A 353 -23.05 -1.66 -1.06
C GLN A 353 -23.40 -1.50 0.42
N TYR A 354 -22.91 -0.42 1.05
CA TYR A 354 -23.15 -0.09 2.46
C TYR A 354 -24.38 0.79 2.71
N GLU A 355 -25.15 1.12 1.68
CA GLU A 355 -26.37 1.94 1.79
C GLU A 355 -27.34 1.35 2.83
N GLY A 356 -27.70 2.15 3.84
CA GLY A 356 -28.63 1.74 4.90
C GLY A 356 -28.10 0.77 5.95
N GLN A 357 -26.79 0.45 5.94
CA GLN A 357 -26.20 -0.48 6.92
C GLN A 357 -25.80 0.19 8.25
N PHE A 358 -25.74 1.52 8.30
CA PHE A 358 -25.23 2.27 9.44
C PHE A 358 -26.25 3.26 10.00
N THR A 359 -26.01 3.71 11.23
CA THR A 359 -26.80 4.74 11.91
C THR A 359 -25.87 5.80 12.52
N GLY A 360 -26.43 6.93 12.97
CA GLY A 360 -25.67 7.99 13.64
C GLY A 360 -24.58 8.61 12.75
N ALA A 361 -23.43 8.95 13.35
CA ALA A 361 -22.33 9.66 12.69
C ALA A 361 -21.82 8.95 11.42
N VAL A 362 -21.79 7.61 11.40
CA VAL A 362 -21.33 6.86 10.22
C VAL A 362 -22.30 7.02 9.05
N ALA A 363 -23.62 7.04 9.30
CA ALA A 363 -24.62 7.26 8.25
C ALA A 363 -24.56 8.68 7.67
N GLU A 364 -24.33 9.69 8.51
CA GLU A 364 -24.17 11.07 8.05
C GLU A 364 -22.91 11.23 7.19
N ASN A 365 -21.79 10.62 7.60
CA ASN A 365 -20.56 10.63 6.80
C ASN A 365 -20.74 9.83 5.50
N TYR A 366 -21.51 8.75 5.49
CA TYR A 366 -21.81 8.00 4.27
C TYR A 366 -22.37 8.89 3.15
N ASP A 367 -23.45 9.65 3.44
CA ASP A 367 -24.10 10.49 2.44
C ASP A 367 -23.17 11.60 1.93
N LYS A 368 -22.36 12.18 2.83
CA LYS A 368 -21.34 13.17 2.49
C LYS A 368 -20.33 12.60 1.49
N HIS A 369 -19.72 11.46 1.77
CA HIS A 369 -18.70 10.86 0.91
C HIS A 369 -19.27 10.34 -0.41
N MET A 370 -20.51 9.83 -0.41
CA MET A 370 -21.22 9.47 -1.63
C MET A 370 -21.44 10.70 -2.54
N ASN A 371 -21.77 11.86 -1.96
CA ASN A 371 -21.91 13.10 -2.72
C ASN A 371 -20.58 13.62 -3.26
N LYS A 372 -19.50 13.54 -2.48
CA LYS A 372 -18.14 13.85 -2.95
C LYS A 372 -17.78 13.07 -4.21
N LEU A 373 -17.94 11.75 -4.20
CA LEU A 373 -17.68 10.92 -5.39
C LEU A 373 -18.56 11.29 -6.60
N LYS A 374 -19.83 11.65 -6.37
CA LYS A 374 -20.72 12.13 -7.45
C LYS A 374 -20.26 13.47 -8.02
N GLU A 375 -19.66 14.35 -7.22
CA GLU A 375 -19.12 15.63 -7.68
C GLU A 375 -17.84 15.42 -8.48
N VAL A 376 -16.91 14.57 -8.02
CA VAL A 376 -15.69 14.25 -8.77
C VAL A 376 -16.02 13.69 -10.17
N LEU A 377 -17.05 12.84 -10.30
CA LEU A 377 -17.49 12.29 -11.59
C LEU A 377 -18.07 13.33 -12.58
N LYS A 378 -18.30 14.57 -12.17
CA LYS A 378 -18.81 15.64 -13.05
C LYS A 378 -17.70 16.52 -13.63
N VAL A 379 -16.49 16.43 -13.07
CA VAL A 379 -15.28 17.15 -13.53
C VAL A 379 -14.61 16.32 -14.60
#